data_AF-A0A8J4ALI6-F1
#
_entry.id   AF-A0A8J4ALI6-F1
#
_cell.length_a   1.000
_cell.length_b   1.000
_cell.length_c   1.000
_cell.angle_alpha   90.00
_cell.angle_beta   90.00
_cell.angle_gamma   90.00
#
_symmetry.space_group_name_H-M   'P 1'
#
loop_
_entity.id
_entity.type
_entity.pdbx_description
1 polymer ?
#
loop_
_entity_poly.entity_id
_entity_poly.type
_entity_poly.pdbx_seq_one_letter_code
_entity_poly.pdbx_strand_id
1 'polypeptide(L)'
;MSDDEIELLGRPAEQRIQRRLLEALRTGVAGEDARDMAGDVLFGAISLRDAMLSDSYSDVFAGSFRRFVEWRSQQSPEALAEAAEIGRKALDEAE
;
A
#
# COMPACT_ATOMS: atom_id res chain seq x y z
N MET A 1 -1.60 -27.45 -3.22
CA MET A 1 -1.48 -26.05 -2.80
C MET A 1 -0.24 -25.99 -1.95
N SER A 2 0.83 -25.42 -2.48
CA SER A 2 2.14 -25.33 -1.81
C SER A 2 2.15 -24.15 -0.85
N ASP A 3 2.96 -24.23 0.22
CA ASP A 3 3.09 -23.16 1.22
C ASP A 3 3.47 -21.79 0.59
N ASP A 4 4.12 -21.80 -0.57
CA ASP A 4 4.45 -20.61 -1.38
C ASP A 4 3.22 -19.83 -1.90
N GLU A 5 2.06 -20.48 -2.07
CA GLU A 5 0.83 -19.80 -2.52
C GLU A 5 0.17 -18.99 -1.38
N ILE A 6 0.45 -19.35 -0.12
CA ILE A 6 0.01 -18.60 1.07
C ILE A 6 0.87 -17.35 1.27
N GLU A 7 2.14 -17.37 0.85
CA GLU A 7 3.01 -16.18 0.87
C GLU A 7 2.57 -15.12 -0.16
N LEU A 8 1.87 -15.52 -1.23
CA LEU A 8 1.39 -14.62 -2.29
C LEU A 8 0.08 -13.89 -1.94
N LEU A 9 -0.71 -14.43 -1.01
CA LEU A 9 -1.87 -13.78 -0.40
C LEU A 9 -1.40 -13.21 0.93
N GLY A 10 -0.81 -12.01 0.90
CA GLY A 10 -0.07 -11.39 2.01
C GLY A 10 -0.60 -11.71 3.40
N ARG A 11 0.30 -11.84 4.37
CA ARG A 11 -0.01 -12.33 5.73
C ARG A 11 -1.21 -11.58 6.33
N PRO A 12 -2.02 -12.19 7.22
CA PRO A 12 -3.20 -11.52 7.79
C PRO A 12 -2.93 -10.12 8.37
N ALA A 13 -1.75 -9.91 8.96
CA ALA A 13 -1.29 -8.61 9.42
C ALA A 13 -1.11 -7.59 8.29
N GLU A 14 -0.50 -8.01 7.17
CA GLU A 14 -0.31 -7.18 5.97
C GLU A 14 -1.67 -6.78 5.37
N GLN A 15 -2.63 -7.72 5.31
CA GLN A 15 -3.99 -7.42 4.85
C GLN A 15 -4.70 -6.40 5.75
N ARG A 16 -4.53 -6.50 7.08
CA ARG A 16 -5.11 -5.54 8.03
C ARG A 16 -4.48 -4.16 7.89
N ILE A 17 -3.17 -4.07 7.74
CA ILE A 17 -2.49 -2.80 7.49
C ILE A 17 -2.93 -2.22 6.15
N GLN A 18 -2.95 -3.01 5.09
CA GLN A 18 -3.42 -2.57 3.78
C GLN A 18 -4.84 -2.02 3.85
N ARG A 19 -5.75 -2.71 4.56
CA ARG A 19 -7.11 -2.22 4.79
C ARG A 19 -7.14 -0.90 5.53
N ARG A 20 -6.37 -0.75 6.62
CA ARG A 20 -6.26 0.52 7.37
C ARG A 20 -5.75 1.67 6.49
N LEU A 21 -4.77 1.40 5.63
CA LEU A 21 -4.23 2.40 4.70
C LEU A 21 -5.28 2.82 3.66
N LEU A 22 -6.03 1.87 3.10
CA LEU A 22 -7.14 2.17 2.19
C LEU A 22 -8.26 2.95 2.88
N GLU A 23 -8.60 2.61 4.12
CA GLU A 23 -9.58 3.35 4.93
C GLU A 23 -9.12 4.80 5.17
N ALA A 24 -7.82 5.02 5.42
CA ALA A 24 -7.25 6.36 5.51
C ALA A 24 -7.33 7.12 4.17
N LEU A 25 -7.00 6.48 3.04
CA LEU A 25 -7.12 7.10 1.71
C LEU A 25 -8.56 7.49 1.39
N ARG A 26 -9.53 6.67 1.78
CA ARG A 26 -10.97 6.94 1.62
C ARG A 26 -11.43 8.21 2.37
N THR A 27 -10.67 8.69 3.36
CA THR A 27 -10.97 9.98 4.01
C THR A 27 -10.67 11.20 3.14
N GLY A 28 -9.96 11.02 2.01
CA GLY A 28 -9.56 12.09 1.10
C GLY A 28 -8.20 12.71 1.40
N VAL A 29 -7.43 12.16 2.34
CA VAL A 29 -6.09 12.67 2.74
C VAL A 29 -5.10 12.78 1.57
N ALA A 30 -5.31 12.01 0.50
CA ALA A 30 -4.45 11.95 -0.69
C ALA A 30 -5.12 12.47 -1.97
N GLY A 31 -6.24 13.20 -1.85
CA GLY A 31 -7.01 13.72 -3.00
C GLY A 31 -8.24 12.87 -3.35
N GLU A 32 -9.07 13.38 -4.25
CA GLU A 32 -10.35 12.77 -4.65
C GLU A 32 -10.15 11.45 -5.40
N ASP A 33 -9.25 11.41 -6.38
CA ASP A 33 -8.96 10.18 -7.15
C ASP A 33 -8.48 9.03 -6.25
N ALA A 34 -7.64 9.33 -5.26
CA ALA A 34 -7.16 8.34 -4.30
C ALA A 34 -8.27 7.85 -3.35
N ARG A 35 -9.21 8.73 -3.01
CA ARG A 35 -10.38 8.38 -2.20
C ARG A 35 -11.33 7.47 -2.96
N ASP A 36 -11.60 7.77 -4.23
CA ASP A 36 -12.52 6.99 -5.06
C ASP A 36 -11.93 5.62 -5.37
N MET A 37 -10.65 5.56 -5.75
CA MET A 37 -9.90 4.31 -5.89
C MET A 37 -9.93 3.46 -4.61
N ALA A 38 -9.68 4.08 -3.44
CA ALA A 38 -9.72 3.35 -2.18
C ALA A 38 -11.14 2.83 -1.87
N GLY A 39 -12.18 3.58 -2.24
CA GLY A 39 -13.57 3.16 -2.18
C GLY A 39 -13.84 1.90 -3.01
N ASP A 40 -13.43 1.91 -4.29
CA ASP A 40 -13.61 0.79 -5.22
C ASP A 40 -12.89 -0.47 -4.75
N VAL A 41 -11.65 -0.33 -4.25
CA VAL A 41 -10.87 -1.46 -3.73
C VAL A 41 -11.48 -2.02 -2.44
N LEU A 42 -11.90 -1.16 -1.51
CA LEU A 42 -12.54 -1.61 -0.26
C LEU A 42 -13.90 -2.25 -0.48
N PHE A 43 -14.65 -1.82 -1.51
CA PHE A 43 -15.92 -2.43 -1.90
C PHE A 43 -15.72 -3.75 -2.67
N GLY A 44 -14.50 -4.04 -3.13
CA GLY A 44 -14.19 -5.21 -3.94
C GLY A 44 -14.65 -5.10 -5.39
N ALA A 45 -14.92 -3.87 -5.88
CA ALA A 45 -15.24 -3.63 -7.28
C ALA A 45 -14.03 -3.90 -8.19
N ILE A 46 -12.83 -3.59 -7.69
CA ILE A 46 -11.54 -3.82 -8.34
C ILE A 46 -10.50 -4.29 -7.31
N SER A 47 -9.47 -5.02 -7.73
CA SER A 47 -8.32 -5.28 -6.86
C SER A 47 -7.36 -4.10 -6.85
N LEU A 48 -6.45 -4.04 -5.86
CA LEU A 48 -5.38 -3.03 -5.84
C LEU A 48 -4.49 -3.13 -7.09
N ARG A 49 -4.29 -4.35 -7.60
CA ARG A 49 -3.54 -4.58 -8.84
C ARG A 49 -4.27 -3.99 -10.04
N ASP A 50 -5.58 -4.19 -10.12
CA ASP A 50 -6.40 -3.61 -11.20
C ASP A 50 -6.40 -2.09 -11.12
N ALA A 51 -6.47 -1.51 -9.92
CA ALA A 51 -6.34 -0.07 -9.72
C ALA A 51 -4.99 0.47 -10.22
N MET A 52 -3.88 -0.24 -10.00
CA MET A 52 -2.56 0.16 -10.50
C MET A 52 -2.44 0.11 -12.03
N LEU A 53 -3.20 -0.77 -12.69
CA LEU A 53 -3.21 -0.94 -14.15
C LEU A 53 -4.31 -0.12 -14.83
N SER A 54 -5.19 0.50 -14.05
CA SER A 54 -6.30 1.31 -14.55
C SER A 54 -5.80 2.68 -15.00
N ASP A 55 -6.13 3.07 -16.23
CA ASP A 55 -5.84 4.41 -16.73
C ASP A 55 -6.45 5.49 -15.82
N SER A 56 -7.65 5.24 -15.26
CA SER A 56 -8.36 6.16 -14.36
C SER A 56 -7.62 6.46 -13.05
N TYR A 57 -6.74 5.56 -12.60
CA TYR A 57 -6.01 5.68 -11.33
C TYR A 57 -4.49 5.67 -11.50
N SER A 58 -4.01 5.53 -12.73
CA SER A 58 -2.59 5.42 -13.07
C SER A 58 -1.77 6.61 -12.55
N ASP A 59 -2.31 7.82 -12.61
CA ASP A 59 -1.66 9.04 -12.13
C ASP A 59 -1.52 9.09 -10.60
N VAL A 60 -2.49 8.54 -9.86
CA VAL A 60 -2.45 8.43 -8.38
C VAL A 60 -1.23 7.61 -7.96
N PHE A 61 -1.00 6.49 -8.64
CA PHE A 61 0.14 5.62 -8.38
C PHE A 61 1.44 6.18 -8.93
N ALA A 62 1.46 6.70 -10.15
CA ALA A 62 2.67 7.22 -10.78
C ALA A 62 3.28 8.37 -9.97
N GLY A 63 2.45 9.33 -9.53
CA GLY A 63 2.90 10.45 -8.70
C GLY A 63 3.41 10.00 -7.34
N SER A 64 2.70 9.07 -6.69
CA SER A 64 3.07 8.57 -5.36
C SER A 64 4.32 7.67 -5.39
N PHE A 65 4.44 6.82 -6.41
CA PHE A 65 5.60 5.97 -6.62
C PHE A 65 6.85 6.79 -6.92
N ARG A 66 6.73 7.84 -7.75
CA ARG A 66 7.83 8.77 -8.00
C ARG A 66 8.33 9.42 -6.71
N ARG A 67 7.43 9.93 -5.86
CA ARG A 67 7.79 10.51 -4.56
C ARG A 67 8.46 9.50 -3.64
N PHE A 68 7.97 8.26 -3.62
CA PHE A 68 8.58 7.19 -2.83
C PHE A 68 10.00 6.85 -3.30
N VAL A 69 10.20 6.69 -4.61
CA VAL A 69 11.53 6.42 -5.19
C VAL A 69 12.49 7.56 -4.90
N GLU A 70 12.03 8.81 -5.05
CA GLU A 70 12.81 10.00 -4.73
C GLU A 70 13.21 10.02 -3.25
N TRP A 71 12.24 9.88 -2.34
CA TRP A 71 12.50 9.79 -0.89
C TRP A 71 13.53 8.70 -0.59
N ARG A 72 13.33 7.49 -1.12
CA ARG A 72 14.22 6.33 -0.89
C ARG A 72 15.64 6.60 -1.37
N SER A 73 15.79 7.28 -2.51
CA SER A 73 17.11 7.61 -3.08
C SER A 73 17.90 8.62 -2.23
N GLN A 74 17.22 9.40 -1.40
CA GLN A 74 17.82 10.39 -0.51
C GLN A 74 18.16 9.82 0.87
N GLN A 75 17.73 8.59 1.19
CA GLN A 75 17.98 7.99 2.50
C GLN A 75 19.33 7.27 2.56
N SER A 76 19.96 7.29 3.73
CA SER A 76 21.11 6.44 4.01
C SER A 76 20.69 4.98 4.21
N PRO A 77 21.62 4.02 4.07
CA PRO A 77 21.34 2.61 4.38
C PRO A 77 20.80 2.40 5.81
N GLU A 78 21.31 3.14 6.78
CA GLU A 78 20.89 3.07 8.18
C GLU A 78 19.46 3.56 8.36
N ALA A 79 19.10 4.70 7.74
CA ALA A 79 17.74 5.23 7.78
C ALA A 79 16.73 4.28 7.12
N LEU A 80 17.12 3.62 6.02
CA LEU A 80 16.29 2.60 5.39
C LEU A 80 16.12 1.36 6.27
N ALA A 81 17.17 0.93 6.97
CA ALA A 81 17.10 -0.18 7.91
C ALA A 81 16.19 0.13 9.11
N GLU A 82 16.26 1.36 9.63
CA GLU A 82 15.37 1.83 10.70
C GLU A 82 13.90 1.88 10.23
N ALA A 83 13.63 2.44 9.04
CA ALA A 83 12.29 2.46 8.47
C ALA A 83 11.70 1.06 8.25
N ALA A 84 12.53 0.11 7.79
CA ALA A 84 12.13 -1.28 7.64
C ALA A 84 11.80 -1.94 9.00
N GLU A 85 12.57 -1.63 10.03
CA GLU A 85 12.33 -2.14 11.39
C GLU A 85 11.04 -1.59 11.99
N ILE A 86 10.76 -0.30 11.81
CA ILE A 86 9.49 0.31 12.20
C ILE A 86 8.33 -0.40 11.47
N GLY A 87 8.48 -0.66 10.17
CA GLY A 87 7.47 -1.38 9.39
C GLY A 87 7.22 -2.80 9.89
N ARG A 88 8.28 -3.54 10.26
CA ARG A 88 8.15 -4.89 10.84
C ARG A 88 7.42 -4.87 12.18
N LYS A 89 7.79 -3.96 13.08
CA LYS A 89 7.09 -3.82 14.37
C LYS A 89 5.61 -3.49 14.21
N ALA A 90 5.28 -2.61 13.27
CA ALA A 90 3.89 -2.29 12.97
C ALA A 90 3.09 -3.50 12.44
N LEU A 91 3.75 -4.40 11.70
CA LEU A 91 3.16 -5.67 11.25
C LEU A 91 2.95 -6.63 12.42
N ASP A 92 3.94 -6.76 13.31
CA ASP A 92 3.84 -7.63 14.49
C ASP A 92 2.73 -7.15 15.46
N GLU A 93 2.60 -5.83 15.65
CA GLU A 93 1.49 -5.24 16.45
C GLU A 93 0.12 -5.38 15.77
N ALA A 94 0.11 -5.64 14.47
CA ALA A 94 -1.10 -5.87 13.72
C ALA A 94 -1.51 -7.35 13.73
N GLU A 95 -0.73 -8.30 14.28
CA GLU A 95 -1.10 -9.73 14.44
C GLU A 95 -2.34 -9.95 15.32
#